data_AF-A0A2P5XM78-F1
#
_entry.id   AF-A0A2P5XM78-F1
#
_cell.length_a   1.000
_cell.length_b   1.000
_cell.length_c   1.000
_cell.angle_alpha   90.00
_cell.angle_beta   90.00
_cell.angle_gamma   90.00
#
_symmetry.space_group_name_H-M   'P 1'
#
loop_
_entity.id
_entity.type
_entity.pdbx_description
1 polymer ?
#
loop_
_entity_poly.entity_id
_entity_poly.type
_entity_poly.pdbx_seq_one_letter_code
_entity_poly.pdbx_strand_id
1 'polypeptide(L)' 'MYLFLQYYKYVLETPFALTGSHNLAKATAKGSTVVLFVASANDKQWSTSQKTLKAMLDSFEVGHSAVLPK' A
#
# COMPACT_ATOMS: atom_id res chain seq x y z
N MET A 1 -23.69 -7.00 8.89
CA MET A 1 -23.13 -5.67 8.58
C MET A 1 -21.74 -5.87 8.04
N TYR A 2 -21.53 -5.70 6.73
CA TYR A 2 -20.19 -5.77 6.13
C TYR A 2 -19.45 -4.47 6.49
N LEU A 3 -18.34 -4.58 7.23
CA LEU A 3 -17.45 -3.44 7.43
C LEU A 3 -16.64 -3.27 6.15
N PHE A 4 -16.91 -2.20 5.40
CA PHE A 4 -16.06 -1.82 4.27
C PHE A 4 -14.67 -1.43 4.80
N LEU A 5 -13.61 -2.06 4.29
CA LEU A 5 -12.24 -1.66 4.58
C LEU A 5 -11.94 -0.36 3.83
N GLN A 6 -11.72 0.72 4.58
CA GLN A 6 -11.27 1.98 4.00
C GLN A 6 -9.76 1.93 3.76
N TYR A 7 -9.34 2.30 2.55
CA TYR A 7 -7.94 2.44 2.19
C TYR A 7 -7.59 3.90 1.93
N TYR A 8 -6.39 4.28 2.35
CA TYR A 8 -5.77 5.57 2.02
C TYR A 8 -4.53 5.31 1.20
N LYS A 9 -4.38 5.99 0.05
CA LYS A 9 -3.23 5.87 -0.84
C LYS A 9 -2.39 7.14 -0.78
N TYR A 10 -1.08 6.99 -0.71
CA TYR A 10 -0.12 8.07 -0.64
C TYR A 10 1.02 7.86 -1.63
N VAL A 11 1.53 8.95 -2.18
CA VAL A 11 2.80 9.00 -2.92
C VAL A 11 3.74 9.84 -2.08
N LEU A 12 4.92 9.31 -1.76
CA LEU A 12 5.91 9.99 -0.94
C LEU A 12 7.26 10.02 -1.65
N GLU A 13 7.65 11.22 -2.04
CA GLU A 13 8.97 11.50 -2.59
C GLU A 13 9.93 11.80 -1.44
N THR A 14 11.03 11.06 -1.39
CA THR A 14 12.04 11.12 -0.32
C THR A 14 13.41 11.43 -0.94
N PRO A 15 13.61 12.66 -1.42
CA PRO A 15 14.77 13.01 -2.25
C PRO A 15 16.12 12.90 -1.54
N PHE A 16 16.12 12.77 -0.21
CA PHE A 16 17.32 12.62 0.62
C PHE A 16 17.55 11.18 1.11
N ALA A 17 16.69 10.23 0.73
CA ALA A 17 16.87 8.84 1.11
C ALA A 17 17.97 8.18 0.25
N LEU A 18 18.84 7.40 0.89
CA LEU A 18 19.90 6.65 0.19
C LEU A 18 19.34 5.56 -0.75
N THR A 19 18.14 5.04 -0.43
CA THR A 19 17.40 4.07 -1.23
C THR A 19 15.90 4.34 -1.11
N GLY A 20 15.13 4.08 -2.17
CA GLY A 20 13.68 4.22 -2.13
C GLY A 20 13.21 5.67 -2.23
N SER A 21 13.84 6.49 -3.07
CA SER A 21 13.46 7.88 -3.31
C SER A 21 11.98 8.04 -3.65
N HIS A 22 11.41 7.09 -4.40
CA HIS A 22 10.00 7.05 -4.76
C HIS A 22 9.27 5.99 -3.93
N ASN A 23 8.23 6.39 -3.22
CA ASN A 23 7.41 5.48 -2.41
C ASN A 23 5.93 5.60 -2.77
N LEU A 24 5.29 4.45 -2.92
CA LEU A 24 3.84 4.31 -3.03
C LEU A 24 3.35 3.57 -1.79
N ALA A 25 2.41 4.15 -1.06
CA ALA A 25 1.91 3.58 0.18
C ALA A 25 0.38 3.44 0.19
N LYS A 26 -0.11 2.33 0.75
CA LYS A 26 -1.53 2.07 0.97
C LYS A 26 -1.71 1.64 2.43
N ALA A 27 -2.55 2.38 3.14
CA ALA A 27 -2.81 2.15 4.56
C ALA A 27 -4.28 1.78 4.78
N THR A 28 -4.53 0.89 5.73
CA THR A 28 -5.88 0.56 6.20
C THR A 28 -5.83 0.13 7.67
N ALA A 29 -7.00 0.11 8.32
CA ALA A 29 -7.16 -0.41 9.66
C ALA A 29 -8.23 -1.51 9.67
N LYS A 30 -7.95 -2.60 10.40
CA LYS A 30 -8.89 -3.70 10.63
C LYS A 30 -8.87 -4.06 12.11
N GLY A 31 -9.97 -3.80 12.81
CA GLY A 31 -10.02 -3.94 14.26
C GLY A 31 -8.99 -3.04 14.93
N SER A 32 -8.11 -3.61 15.75
CA SER A 32 -7.00 -2.92 16.41
C SER A 32 -5.70 -2.91 15.62
N THR A 33 -5.68 -3.47 14.40
CA THR A 33 -4.47 -3.57 13.58
C THR A 33 -4.46 -2.50 12.49
N VAL A 34 -3.37 -1.75 12.39
CA VAL A 34 -3.08 -0.88 11.25
C VAL A 34 -2.12 -1.62 10.33
N VAL A 35 -2.43 -1.63 9.03
CA VAL A 35 -1.59 -2.22 8.01
C VAL A 35 -1.12 -1.12 7.08
N LEU A 36 0.20 -1.02 6.92
CA LEU A 36 0.86 -0.13 5.98
C LEU A 36 1.61 -0.97 4.96
N PHE A 37 1.17 -0.93 3.71
CA PHE A 37 1.90 -1.49 2.58
C PHE A 37 2.68 -0.38 1.90
N VAL A 38 3.99 -0.58 1.69
CA VAL A 38 4.87 0.38 0.99
C VAL A 38 5.61 -0.36 -0.12
N ALA A 39 5.56 0.20 -1.32
CA ALA A 39 6.31 -0.24 -2.48
C ALA A 39 7.23 0.91 -2.92
N SER A 40 8.54 0.63 -3.02
CA SER A 40 9.55 1.68 -3.21
C SER A 40 10.49 1.36 -4.37
N ALA A 41 11.04 2.42 -4.98
CA ALA A 41 12.10 2.34 -5.97
C ALA A 41 13.05 3.53 -5.82
N ASN A 42 14.32 3.33 -6.17
CA ASN A 42 15.22 4.46 -6.39
C ASN A 42 15.02 5.07 -7.81
N ASP A 43 15.64 6.21 -8.06
CA ASP A 43 15.50 6.97 -9.31
C ASP A 43 15.84 6.13 -10.55
N LYS A 44 16.87 5.27 -10.46
CA LYS A 44 17.30 4.39 -11.56
C LYS A 44 16.24 3.35 -11.91
N GLN A 45 15.49 2.88 -10.92
CA GLN A 45 14.45 1.85 -11.08
C GLN A 45 13.09 2.44 -11.44
N TRP A 46 12.82 3.69 -11.06
CA TRP A 46 11.48 4.26 -11.10
C TRP A 46 10.83 4.21 -12.48
N SER A 47 11.56 4.63 -13.51
CA SER A 47 11.05 4.66 -14.90
C SER A 47 10.55 3.30 -15.38
N THR A 48 11.23 2.21 -15.00
CA THR A 48 10.86 0.84 -15.38
C THR A 48 9.88 0.17 -14.42
N SER A 49 9.91 0.55 -13.14
CA SER A 49 9.16 -0.15 -12.09
C SER A 49 7.83 0.51 -11.73
N GLN A 50 7.63 1.80 -12.03
CA GLN A 50 6.48 2.58 -11.57
C GLN A 50 5.14 1.91 -11.87
N LYS A 51 4.95 1.38 -13.10
CA LYS A 51 3.72 0.70 -13.49
C LYS A 51 3.45 -0.53 -12.62
N THR A 52 4.48 -1.34 -12.40
CA THR A 52 4.39 -2.55 -11.57
C THR A 52 4.13 -2.21 -10.11
N LEU A 53 4.82 -1.19 -9.55
CA LEU A 53 4.61 -0.77 -8.16
C LEU A 53 3.19 -0.23 -7.94
N LYS A 54 2.64 0.53 -8.89
CA LYS A 54 1.23 0.95 -8.88
C LYS A 54 0.29 -0.25 -8.90
N ALA A 55 0.56 -1.23 -9.76
CA ALA A 55 -0.26 -2.44 -9.83
C ALA A 55 -0.24 -3.24 -8.51
N MET A 56 0.91 -3.36 -7.86
CA MET A 56 1.03 -3.97 -6.52
C MET A 56 0.23 -3.19 -5.47
N LEU A 57 0.31 -1.86 -5.49
CA LEU A 57 -0.44 -1.00 -4.58
C LEU A 57 -1.95 -1.16 -4.76
N ASP A 58 -2.39 -1.20 -6.02
CA ASP A 58 -3.79 -1.28 -6.37
C ASP A 58 -4.39 -2.64 -5.98
N SER A 59 -3.65 -3.74 -6.23
CA SER A 59 -4.08 -5.10 -5.93
C SER A 59 -3.97 -5.51 -4.46
N PHE A 60 -3.22 -4.76 -3.65
CA PHE A 60 -3.08 -5.08 -2.23
C PHE A 60 -4.42 -4.95 -1.49
N GLU A 61 -4.87 -6.05 -0.88
CA GLU A 61 -6.06 -6.08 -0.04
C GLU A 61 -5.79 -6.85 1.26
N VAL A 62 -6.31 -6.33 2.37
CA VAL A 62 -6.37 -7.07 3.63
C VAL A 62 -7.56 -8.01 3.57
N GLY A 63 -7.31 -9.31 3.73
CA GLY A 63 -8.34 -10.34 3.63
C GLY A 63 -9.52 -10.10 4.57
N HIS A 64 -10.73 -10.31 4.05
CA HIS A 64 -11.95 -10.28 4.85
C HIS A 64 -12.10 -11.62 5.57
N SER A 65 -12.21 -11.58 6.90
CA SER A 65 -12.67 -12.75 7.65
C SER A 65 -14.18 -12.62 7.68
N ALA A 66 -14.90 -13.46 6.92
CA ALA A 66 -16.34 -13.57 7.09
C ALA A 66 -16.59 -14.05 8.52
N VAL A 67 -17.16 -13.18 9.36
CA VAL A 67 -17.74 -13.64 10.61
C VAL A 67 -19.01 -14.36 10.19
N LEU A 68 -18.95 -15.69 10.11
CA LEU A 68 -20.14 -16.51 9.88
C LEU A 68 -21.16 -16.17 10.98
N PRO A 69 -22.41 -15.83 10.63
CA PRO A 69 -23.44 -15.65 11.64
C PRO A 69 -23.58 -16.97 12.42
N LYS A 70 -23.51 -16.88 13.75
CA LYS A 70 -23.83 -18.01 14.63
C LYS A 70 -25.33 -18.28 14.61
#